data_AF-A0A103YEK7-F1
#
_entry.id   AF-A0A103YEK7-F1
#
_cell.length_a   1.000
_cell.length_b   1.000
_cell.length_c   1.000
_cell.angle_alpha   90.00
_cell.angle_beta   90.00
_cell.angle_gamma   90.00
#
_symmetry.space_group_name_H-M   'P 1'
#
loop_
_entity.id
_entity.type
_entity.pdbx_description
1 polymer ?
#
loop_
_entity_poly.entity_id
_entity_poly.type
_entity_poly.pdbx_seq_one_letter_code
_entity_poly.pdbx_strand_id
1 'polypeptide(L)'
;MGLLDDIPGRGKQPVAAGQPYFISDALIVGNAFSIFYTIMYPWLTRGWLPQPLLLPAEVYKVGVTHYFSYLKAKEELGYTPITTPQEGMAATISFYKERKRKSLDGPTIYEWFFCVFGMSAVIAAAFFPDIGPIPLLRSACLFILRSMWALRLLATWATLMHVGEAIYAWRLAKRVDPVNSRGWFWQTFVLGFFSLKFLLKRAKK
;
A
#
# COMPACT_ATOMS: atom_id res chain seq x y z
N MET A 1 -12.40 16.90 1.53
CA MET A 1 -11.65 18.16 1.36
C MET A 1 -12.15 19.28 2.27
N GLY A 2 -13.42 19.31 2.70
CA GLY A 2 -13.96 20.35 3.60
C GLY A 2 -13.47 20.37 5.05
N LEU A 3 -12.67 19.40 5.51
CA LEU A 3 -12.11 19.39 6.88
C LEU A 3 -10.89 20.30 7.05
N LEU A 4 -10.30 20.80 5.94
CA LEU A 4 -9.12 21.65 5.97
C LEU A 4 -9.45 23.15 5.91
N ASP A 5 -10.70 23.49 5.56
CA ASP A 5 -11.15 24.88 5.43
C ASP A 5 -11.69 25.47 6.73
N ASP A 6 -11.89 24.64 7.76
CA ASP A 6 -12.42 25.02 9.08
C ASP A 6 -11.32 25.47 10.09
N ILE A 7 -10.12 25.84 9.62
CA ILE A 7 -9.03 26.35 10.48
C ILE A 7 -9.26 27.83 10.79
N PRO A 8 -9.41 28.25 12.07
CA PRO A 8 -9.58 29.66 12.41
C PRO A 8 -8.30 30.45 12.05
N GLY A 9 -8.44 31.51 11.25
CA GLY A 9 -7.34 32.44 10.93
C GLY A 9 -6.83 32.42 9.48
N ARG A 10 -7.33 31.52 8.61
CA ARG A 10 -7.04 31.58 7.17
C ARG A 10 -8.09 32.43 6.47
N GLY A 11 -7.73 33.66 6.11
CA GLY A 11 -8.55 34.58 5.31
C GLY A 11 -8.73 34.13 3.85
N LYS A 12 -9.30 32.96 3.62
CA LYS A 12 -9.84 32.53 2.34
C LYS A 12 -11.25 32.02 2.59
N GLN A 13 -12.21 32.52 1.81
CA GLN A 13 -13.61 32.11 1.89
C GLN A 13 -13.69 30.58 1.94
N PRO A 14 -14.46 30.00 2.87
CA PRO A 14 -14.63 28.55 2.94
C PRO A 14 -15.25 28.11 1.61
N VAL A 15 -14.52 27.30 0.85
CA VAL A 15 -15.07 26.61 -0.33
C VAL A 15 -15.93 25.48 0.21
N ALA A 16 -17.13 25.83 0.65
CA ALA A 16 -18.10 24.87 1.15
C ALA A 16 -18.36 23.82 0.06
N ALA A 17 -18.33 22.55 0.44
CA ALA A 17 -19.01 21.52 -0.34
C ALA A 17 -20.48 21.98 -0.48
N GLY A 18 -20.92 22.24 -1.72
CA GLY A 18 -22.21 22.87 -2.00
C GLY A 18 -22.14 24.16 -2.82
N GLN A 19 -20.94 24.72 -3.06
CA GLN A 19 -20.78 25.86 -3.96
C GLN A 19 -21.14 25.46 -5.42
N PRO A 20 -21.94 26.27 -6.15
CA PRO A 20 -22.42 25.93 -7.50
C PRO A 20 -21.29 25.62 -8.49
N TYR A 21 -20.15 26.30 -8.37
CA TYR A 21 -18.99 26.10 -9.24
C TYR A 21 -18.33 24.72 -9.04
N PHE A 22 -18.17 24.28 -7.80
CA PHE A 22 -17.54 22.98 -7.49
C PHE A 22 -18.38 21.80 -7.98
N ILE A 23 -19.71 21.91 -7.88
CA ILE A 23 -20.64 20.88 -8.37
C ILE A 23 -20.61 20.83 -9.90
N SER A 24 -20.52 21.98 -10.56
CA SER A 24 -20.49 22.06 -12.03
C SER A 24 -19.23 21.42 -12.60
N ASP A 25 -18.06 21.73 -12.05
CA ASP A 25 -16.78 21.14 -12.47
C ASP A 25 -16.73 19.63 -12.19
N ALA A 26 -17.20 19.21 -11.00
CA ALA A 26 -17.26 17.80 -10.63
C ALA A 26 -18.27 17.01 -11.49
N LEU A 27 -19.37 17.62 -11.93
CA LEU A 27 -20.34 17.01 -12.84
C LEU A 27 -19.76 16.74 -14.22
N ILE A 28 -18.91 17.61 -14.74
CA ILE A 28 -18.22 17.38 -16.02
C ILE A 28 -17.37 16.12 -15.94
N VAL A 29 -16.58 16.00 -14.87
CA VAL A 29 -15.75 14.81 -14.61
C VAL A 29 -16.62 13.57 -14.42
N GLY A 30 -17.69 13.68 -13.64
CA GLY A 30 -18.63 12.58 -13.42
C GLY A 30 -19.30 12.10 -14.70
N ASN A 31 -19.72 13.02 -15.56
CA ASN A 31 -20.33 12.70 -16.84
C ASN A 31 -19.34 11.99 -17.78
N ALA A 32 -18.07 12.41 -17.80
CA ALA A 32 -17.04 11.73 -18.57
C ALA A 32 -16.83 10.28 -18.10
N PHE A 33 -16.75 10.04 -16.79
CA PHE A 33 -16.69 8.68 -16.24
C PHE A 33 -17.96 7.88 -16.52
N SER A 34 -19.14 8.50 -16.42
CA SER A 34 -20.42 7.83 -16.75
C SER A 34 -20.44 7.34 -18.19
N ILE A 35 -19.98 8.15 -19.15
CA ILE A 35 -19.88 7.76 -20.56
C ILE A 35 -18.92 6.58 -20.71
N PHE A 36 -17.74 6.68 -20.11
CA PHE A 36 -16.74 5.61 -20.13
C PHE A 36 -17.31 4.28 -19.61
N TYR A 37 -17.93 4.29 -18.42
CA TYR A 37 -18.52 3.08 -17.83
C TYR A 37 -19.75 2.57 -18.60
N THR A 38 -20.49 3.44 -19.29
CA THR A 38 -21.59 3.03 -20.17
C THR A 38 -21.07 2.28 -21.40
N ILE A 39 -19.97 2.76 -22.00
CA ILE A 39 -19.29 2.04 -23.09
C ILE A 39 -18.74 0.70 -22.60
N MET A 40 -18.21 0.67 -21.37
CA MET A 40 -17.67 -0.53 -20.75
C MET A 40 -18.73 -1.44 -20.11
N TYR A 41 -20.03 -1.13 -20.24
CA TYR A 41 -21.12 -1.87 -19.61
C TYR A 41 -21.08 -3.39 -19.85
N PRO A 42 -20.76 -3.90 -21.05
CA PRO A 42 -20.65 -5.35 -21.28
C PRO A 42 -19.55 -6.05 -20.46
N TRP A 43 -18.59 -5.30 -19.93
CA TRP A 43 -17.44 -5.82 -19.17
C TRP A 43 -17.45 -5.42 -17.69
N LEU A 44 -18.53 -4.78 -17.20
CA LEU A 44 -18.63 -4.29 -15.82
C LEU A 44 -18.53 -5.39 -14.76
N THR A 45 -18.86 -6.64 -15.12
CA THR A 45 -18.81 -7.81 -14.23
C THR A 45 -17.40 -8.39 -14.07
N ARG A 46 -16.41 -7.87 -14.78
CA ARG A 46 -15.03 -8.39 -14.73
C ARG A 46 -14.25 -7.73 -13.59
N GLY A 47 -13.63 -8.55 -12.75
CA GLY A 47 -12.85 -8.07 -11.59
C GLY A 47 -11.58 -7.25 -11.92
N TRP A 48 -11.21 -7.10 -13.20
CA TRP A 48 -10.12 -6.22 -13.62
C TRP A 48 -10.58 -4.78 -13.89
N LEU A 49 -11.88 -4.54 -14.03
CA LEU A 49 -12.42 -3.20 -14.17
C LEU A 49 -12.52 -2.57 -12.77
N PRO A 50 -11.88 -1.42 -12.51
CA PRO A 50 -12.02 -0.75 -11.23
C PRO A 50 -13.48 -0.38 -10.99
N GLN A 51 -13.92 -0.45 -9.73
CA GLN A 51 -15.23 0.05 -9.33
C GLN A 51 -15.46 1.46 -9.90
N PRO A 52 -16.71 1.79 -10.28
CA PRO A 52 -17.01 3.06 -10.91
C PRO A 52 -16.37 4.21 -10.15
N LEU A 53 -15.50 4.94 -10.84
CA LEU A 53 -14.99 6.23 -10.37
C LEU A 53 -16.17 7.20 -10.22
N LEU A 54 -15.89 8.36 -9.63
CA LEU A 54 -16.84 9.45 -9.36
C LEU A 54 -17.96 9.57 -10.42
N LEU A 55 -19.16 9.05 -10.13
CA LEU A 55 -20.31 9.15 -11.03
C LEU A 55 -21.10 10.44 -10.77
N PRO A 56 -21.92 10.93 -11.73
CA PRO A 56 -22.77 12.11 -11.51
C PRO A 56 -23.69 11.92 -10.30
N ALA A 57 -24.22 10.71 -10.11
CA ALA A 57 -25.02 10.36 -8.93
C ALA A 57 -24.23 10.50 -7.62
N GLU A 58 -22.94 10.13 -7.61
CA GLU A 58 -22.07 10.33 -6.45
C GLU A 58 -21.74 11.81 -6.24
N VAL A 59 -21.55 12.59 -7.31
CA VAL A 59 -21.36 14.05 -7.23
C VAL A 59 -22.58 14.74 -6.65
N TYR A 60 -23.78 14.39 -7.11
CA TYR A 60 -25.02 14.94 -6.55
C TYR A 60 -25.21 14.51 -5.10
N LYS A 61 -24.92 13.24 -4.77
CA LYS A 61 -24.97 12.77 -3.40
C LYS A 61 -24.00 13.57 -2.52
N VAL A 62 -22.72 13.62 -2.88
CA VAL A 62 -21.66 14.28 -2.10
C VAL A 62 -21.83 15.80 -2.05
N GLY A 63 -22.31 16.43 -3.13
CA GLY A 63 -22.42 17.88 -3.27
C GLY A 63 -23.72 18.49 -2.77
N VAL A 64 -24.84 17.76 -2.84
CA VAL A 64 -26.17 18.29 -2.48
C VAL A 64 -26.66 17.72 -1.15
N THR A 65 -26.61 16.40 -0.97
CA THR A 65 -27.27 15.72 0.16
C THR A 65 -26.32 15.21 1.22
N HIS A 66 -25.00 15.36 1.04
CA HIS A 66 -24.04 14.84 2.00
C HIS A 66 -23.78 15.82 3.14
N TYR A 67 -24.19 15.41 4.33
CA TYR A 67 -23.88 16.06 5.61
C TYR A 67 -22.42 15.87 6.06
N PHE A 68 -21.46 15.83 5.13
CA PHE A 68 -20.03 15.89 5.53
C PHE A 68 -19.66 17.27 6.08
N SER A 69 -20.52 18.29 5.90
CA SER A 69 -20.48 19.56 6.64
C SER A 69 -21.31 19.44 7.92
N TYR A 70 -20.64 19.49 9.07
CA TYR A 70 -21.32 19.48 10.37
C TYR A 70 -22.20 20.72 10.56
N LEU A 71 -21.86 21.85 9.92
CA LEU A 71 -22.64 23.09 9.96
C LEU A 71 -24.00 22.91 9.28
N LYS A 72 -24.02 22.29 8.10
CA LYS A 72 -25.27 21.98 7.38
C LYS A 72 -26.13 20.99 8.16
N ALA A 73 -25.51 19.97 8.75
CA ALA A 73 -26.22 19.03 9.62
C ALA A 73 -26.81 19.72 10.86
N LYS A 74 -26.10 20.69 11.44
CA LYS A 74 -26.59 21.48 12.57
C LYS A 74 -27.79 22.34 12.17
N GLU A 75 -27.72 23.00 11.02
CA GLU A 75 -28.77 23.88 10.49
C GLU A 75 -30.03 23.12 10.09
N GLU A 76 -29.91 22.04 9.31
CA GLU A 76 -31.07 21.33 8.75
C GLU A 76 -31.62 20.26 9.70
N LEU A 77 -30.79 19.66 10.54
CA LEU A 77 -31.17 18.49 11.36
C LEU A 77 -31.04 18.74 12.87
N GLY A 78 -30.63 19.94 13.31
CA GLY A 78 -30.37 20.22 14.73
C GLY A 78 -29.21 19.42 15.31
N TYR A 79 -28.33 18.86 14.47
CA TYR A 79 -27.23 18.02 14.90
C TYR A 79 -26.23 18.80 15.77
N THR A 80 -25.89 18.23 16.93
CA THR A 80 -24.83 18.75 17.80
C THR A 80 -23.76 17.68 17.96
N PRO A 81 -22.51 17.92 17.52
CA PRO A 81 -21.46 16.92 17.59
C PRO A 81 -21.05 16.65 19.04
N ILE A 82 -20.78 15.38 19.35
CA ILE A 82 -20.34 14.93 20.69
C ILE A 82 -18.95 15.48 21.03
N THR A 83 -18.08 15.60 20.02
CA THR A 83 -16.73 16.15 20.14
C THR A 83 -16.50 17.23 19.08
N THR A 84 -15.52 18.11 19.31
CA THR A 84 -15.20 19.14 18.32
C THR A 84 -14.57 18.51 17.06
N PRO A 85 -14.75 19.10 15.85
CA PRO A 85 -14.12 18.59 14.63
C PRO A 85 -12.60 18.45 14.75
N GLN A 86 -11.94 19.38 15.43
CA GLN A 86 -10.50 19.38 15.67
C GLN A 86 -10.08 18.19 16.55
N GLU A 87 -10.84 17.93 17.62
CA GLU A 87 -10.61 16.79 18.51
C GLU A 87 -10.86 15.45 17.80
N GLY A 88 -11.96 15.33 17.05
CA GLY A 88 -12.27 14.13 16.26
C GLY A 88 -11.21 13.85 15.19
N MET A 89 -10.71 14.88 14.51
CA MET A 89 -9.62 14.77 13.54
C MET A 89 -8.31 14.34 14.24
N ALA A 90 -7.96 14.97 15.37
CA ALA A 90 -6.77 14.62 16.14
C ALA A 90 -6.80 13.18 16.64
N ALA A 91 -7.95 12.72 17.14
CA ALA A 91 -8.17 11.34 17.57
C ALA A 91 -8.06 10.34 16.40
N THR A 92 -8.60 10.70 15.24
CA THR A 92 -8.49 9.87 14.03
C THR A 92 -7.04 9.76 13.57
N ILE A 93 -6.31 10.88 13.51
CA ILE A 93 -4.90 10.91 13.11
C ILE A 93 -4.06 10.11 14.11
N SER A 94 -4.28 10.27 15.42
CA SER A 94 -3.54 9.54 16.45
C SER A 94 -3.80 8.03 16.37
N PHE A 95 -5.06 7.63 16.16
CA PHE A 95 -5.44 6.24 15.92
C PHE A 95 -4.69 5.62 14.74
N TYR A 96 -4.67 6.30 13.58
CA TYR A 96 -3.97 5.78 12.40
C TYR A 96 -2.45 5.80 12.55
N LYS A 97 -1.88 6.81 13.22
CA LYS A 97 -0.44 6.83 13.56
C LYS A 97 -0.08 5.65 14.46
N GLU A 98 -0.90 5.37 15.48
CA GLU A 98 -0.69 4.25 16.38
C GLU A 98 -0.78 2.90 15.66
N ARG A 99 -1.81 2.74 14.83
CA ARG A 99 -1.99 1.56 13.99
C ARG A 99 -0.80 1.37 13.05
N LYS A 100 -0.29 2.44 12.44
CA LYS A 100 0.88 2.39 11.55
C LYS A 100 2.18 2.10 12.29
N ARG A 101 2.34 2.59 13.52
CA ARG A 101 3.48 2.26 14.40
C ARG A 101 3.52 0.77 14.73
N LYS A 102 2.36 0.18 15.00
CA LYS A 102 2.21 -1.24 15.32
C LYS A 102 2.33 -2.15 14.10
N SER A 103 2.12 -1.64 12.88
CA SER A 103 2.20 -2.49 11.70
C SER A 103 3.64 -2.79 11.28
N LEU A 104 3.82 -3.97 10.69
CA LEU A 104 5.07 -4.38 10.06
C LEU A 104 5.27 -3.57 8.78
N ASP A 105 6.40 -2.85 8.68
CA ASP A 105 6.78 -2.19 7.44
C ASP A 105 7.41 -3.23 6.50
N GLY A 106 7.07 -3.14 5.21
CA GLY A 106 7.47 -4.12 4.23
C GLY A 106 7.92 -3.52 2.90
N PRO A 107 8.69 -4.28 2.11
CA PRO A 107 9.06 -3.92 0.74
C PRO A 107 7.86 -3.81 -0.18
N THR A 108 8.07 -3.18 -1.33
CA THR A 108 7.09 -3.09 -2.42
C THR A 108 6.78 -4.46 -3.00
N ILE A 109 5.66 -4.57 -3.72
CA ILE A 109 5.27 -5.82 -4.38
C ILE A 109 6.30 -6.28 -5.43
N TYR A 110 6.99 -5.34 -6.09
CA TYR A 110 8.03 -5.65 -7.07
C TYR A 110 9.25 -6.31 -6.42
N GLU A 111 9.65 -5.86 -5.22
CA GLU A 111 10.75 -6.48 -4.47
C GLU A 111 10.37 -7.91 -4.02
N TRP A 112 9.11 -8.13 -3.65
CA TRP A 112 8.58 -9.46 -3.38
C TRP A 112 8.68 -10.38 -4.61
N PHE A 113 8.17 -9.93 -5.76
CA PHE A 113 8.23 -10.70 -7.00
C PHE A 113 9.68 -11.01 -7.38
N PHE A 114 10.53 -10.00 -7.42
CA PHE A 114 11.93 -10.18 -7.79
C PHE A 114 12.65 -11.16 -6.87
N CYS A 115 12.50 -11.02 -5.56
CA CYS A 115 13.24 -11.83 -4.61
C CYS A 115 12.71 -13.27 -4.57
N VAL A 116 11.38 -13.48 -4.51
CA VAL A 116 10.80 -14.82 -4.45
C VAL A 116 11.08 -15.61 -5.73
N PHE A 117 10.78 -15.03 -6.90
CA PHE A 117 11.00 -15.73 -8.17
C PHE A 117 12.50 -15.83 -8.50
N GLY A 118 13.28 -14.79 -8.26
CA GLY A 118 14.72 -14.79 -8.49
C GLY A 118 15.47 -15.81 -7.63
N MET A 119 15.21 -15.83 -6.32
CA MET A 119 15.84 -16.81 -5.42
C MET A 119 15.40 -18.23 -5.75
N SER A 120 14.10 -18.45 -5.99
CA SER A 120 13.59 -19.77 -6.37
C SER A 120 14.20 -20.26 -7.69
N ALA A 121 14.33 -19.38 -8.68
CA ALA A 121 14.96 -19.69 -9.96
C ALA A 121 16.42 -20.10 -9.81
N VAL A 122 17.21 -19.33 -9.04
CA VAL A 122 18.64 -19.62 -8.79
C VAL A 122 18.82 -20.92 -8.02
N ILE A 123 18.01 -21.16 -6.97
CA ILE A 123 18.06 -22.40 -6.18
C ILE A 123 17.66 -23.60 -7.03
N ALA A 124 16.57 -23.51 -7.81
CA ALA A 124 16.13 -24.58 -8.69
C ALA A 124 17.19 -24.90 -9.75
N ALA A 125 17.73 -23.89 -10.42
CA ALA A 125 18.80 -24.06 -11.41
C ALA A 125 20.05 -24.71 -10.82
N ALA A 126 20.40 -24.40 -9.56
CA ALA A 126 21.58 -24.93 -8.90
C ALA A 126 21.46 -26.40 -8.46
N PHE A 127 20.29 -26.80 -7.94
CA PHE A 127 20.17 -28.04 -7.17
C PHE A 127 19.13 -29.05 -7.68
N PHE A 128 18.13 -28.64 -8.45
CA PHE A 128 17.05 -29.55 -8.83
C PHE A 128 17.40 -30.37 -10.08
N PRO A 129 16.79 -31.55 -10.28
CA PRO A 129 16.98 -32.34 -11.49
C PRO A 129 16.37 -31.68 -12.73
N ASP A 130 16.70 -32.22 -13.91
CA ASP A 130 16.29 -31.71 -15.23
C ASP A 130 14.85 -32.09 -15.56
N ILE A 131 13.91 -31.48 -14.83
CA ILE A 131 12.47 -31.74 -14.97
C ILE A 131 11.74 -30.42 -15.25
N GLY A 132 10.85 -30.42 -16.24
CA GLY A 132 10.03 -29.26 -16.59
C GLY A 132 10.87 -28.06 -17.06
N PRO A 133 10.65 -26.84 -16.54
CA PRO A 133 11.34 -25.63 -17.01
C PRO A 133 12.79 -25.51 -16.52
N ILE A 134 13.23 -26.38 -15.61
CA ILE A 134 14.52 -26.26 -14.90
C ILE A 134 15.73 -26.25 -15.86
N PRO A 135 15.81 -27.09 -16.91
CA PRO A 135 16.92 -27.05 -17.87
C PRO A 135 17.07 -25.69 -18.57
N LEU A 136 15.95 -25.04 -18.90
CA LEU A 136 15.95 -23.71 -19.50
C LEU A 136 16.48 -22.66 -18.52
N LEU A 137 15.98 -22.66 -17.28
CA LEU A 137 16.47 -21.76 -16.22
C LEU A 137 17.97 -21.94 -15.98
N ARG A 138 18.43 -23.20 -15.86
CA ARG A 138 19.85 -23.49 -15.65
C ARG A 138 20.69 -23.04 -16.82
N SER A 139 20.23 -23.25 -18.05
CA SER A 139 20.95 -22.80 -19.25
C SER A 139 21.09 -21.28 -19.27
N ALA A 140 20.04 -20.53 -18.90
CA ALA A 140 20.10 -19.08 -18.76
C ALA A 140 21.07 -18.64 -17.66
N CYS A 141 21.06 -19.28 -16.49
CA CYS A 141 22.01 -18.99 -15.42
C CYS A 141 23.47 -19.30 -15.82
N LEU A 142 23.69 -20.43 -16.50
CA LEU A 142 25.03 -20.85 -16.96
C LEU A 142 25.53 -20.02 -18.13
N PHE A 143 24.65 -19.47 -18.96
CA PHE A 143 25.04 -18.51 -19.99
C PHE A 143 25.76 -17.29 -19.37
N ILE A 144 25.33 -16.86 -18.18
CA ILE A 144 25.94 -15.75 -17.43
C ILE A 144 27.13 -16.22 -16.60
N LEU A 145 26.93 -17.20 -15.72
CA LEU A 145 27.93 -17.63 -14.72
C LEU A 145 29.00 -18.58 -15.26
N ARG A 146 28.77 -19.20 -16.42
CA ARG A 146 29.67 -20.13 -17.14
C ARG A 146 30.10 -21.39 -16.37
N SER A 147 29.66 -21.58 -15.13
CA SER A 147 30.07 -22.70 -14.28
C SER A 147 28.96 -23.15 -13.33
N MET A 148 28.71 -24.46 -13.30
CA MET A 148 27.77 -25.08 -12.34
C MET A 148 28.26 -24.96 -10.90
N TRP A 149 29.58 -25.00 -10.69
CA TRP A 149 30.17 -24.78 -9.37
C TRP A 149 29.92 -23.36 -8.88
N ALA A 150 30.13 -22.36 -9.75
CA ALA A 150 29.87 -20.96 -9.41
C ALA A 150 28.38 -20.72 -9.10
N LEU A 151 27.46 -21.30 -9.89
CA LEU A 151 26.02 -21.21 -9.64
C LEU A 151 25.62 -21.81 -8.30
N ARG A 152 26.12 -23.00 -7.96
CA ARG A 152 25.84 -23.64 -6.66
C ARG A 152 26.40 -22.82 -5.50
N LEU A 153 27.63 -22.33 -5.61
CA LEU A 153 28.22 -21.45 -4.61
C LEU A 153 27.38 -20.19 -4.41
N LEU A 154 26.98 -19.52 -5.50
CA LEU A 154 26.11 -18.34 -5.43
C LEU A 154 24.80 -18.65 -4.72
N ALA A 155 24.11 -19.73 -5.10
CA ALA A 155 22.85 -20.14 -4.50
C ALA A 155 23.00 -20.45 -3.00
N THR A 156 24.08 -21.15 -2.61
CA THR A 156 24.36 -21.42 -1.19
C THR A 156 24.63 -20.14 -0.41
N TRP A 157 25.49 -19.24 -0.93
CA TRP A 157 25.83 -18.00 -0.24
C TRP A 157 24.64 -17.06 -0.11
N ALA A 158 23.84 -16.92 -1.18
CA ALA A 158 22.62 -16.13 -1.12
C ALA A 158 21.64 -16.66 -0.05
N THR A 159 21.45 -17.98 0.01
CA THR A 159 20.59 -18.60 1.03
C THR A 159 21.15 -18.39 2.44
N LEU A 160 22.46 -18.56 2.64
CA LEU A 160 23.11 -18.32 3.92
C LEU A 160 23.00 -16.85 4.37
N MET A 161 23.13 -15.90 3.44
CA MET A 161 22.94 -14.48 3.73
C MET A 161 21.51 -14.19 4.19
N HIS A 162 20.50 -14.72 3.50
CA HIS A 162 19.10 -14.58 3.92
C HIS A 162 18.84 -15.15 5.32
N VAL A 163 19.39 -16.31 5.64
CA VAL A 163 19.32 -16.91 6.99
C VAL A 163 19.99 -16.01 8.01
N GLY A 164 21.21 -15.54 7.73
CA GLY A 164 21.98 -14.67 8.62
C GLY A 164 21.27 -13.34 8.88
N GLU A 165 20.77 -12.70 7.83
CA GLU A 165 19.98 -11.47 7.89
C GLU A 165 18.69 -11.67 8.67
N ALA A 166 18.00 -12.80 8.51
CA ALA A 166 16.79 -13.11 9.27
C ALA A 166 17.06 -13.25 10.76
N ILE A 167 18.13 -13.98 11.13
CA ILE A 167 18.54 -14.14 12.54
C ILE A 167 18.92 -12.77 13.13
N TYR A 168 19.67 -11.96 12.38
CA TYR A 168 20.02 -10.60 12.78
C TYR A 168 18.76 -9.74 12.97
N ALA A 169 17.84 -9.76 12.01
CA ALA A 169 16.59 -9.02 12.06
C ALA A 169 15.74 -9.44 13.27
N TRP A 170 15.67 -10.73 13.57
CA TRP A 170 14.93 -11.21 14.73
C TRP A 170 15.50 -10.69 16.06
N ARG A 171 16.84 -10.74 16.21
CA ARG A 171 17.53 -10.23 17.40
C ARG A 171 17.42 -8.72 17.54
N LEU A 172 17.47 -7.98 16.43
CA LEU A 172 17.28 -6.53 16.41
C LEU A 172 15.82 -6.17 16.71
N ALA A 173 14.87 -6.85 16.10
CA ALA A 173 13.44 -6.61 16.28
C ALA A 173 12.99 -6.90 17.72
N LYS A 174 13.55 -7.90 18.41
CA LYS A 174 13.26 -8.11 19.85
C LYS A 174 13.56 -6.87 20.71
N ARG A 175 14.48 -5.99 20.28
CA ARG A 175 14.84 -4.75 20.99
C ARG A 175 14.03 -3.54 20.49
N VAL A 176 13.81 -3.44 19.19
CA VAL A 176 13.24 -2.25 18.54
C VAL A 176 11.73 -2.36 18.32
N ASP A 177 11.23 -3.56 18.02
CA ASP A 177 9.83 -3.86 17.68
C ASP A 177 9.47 -5.29 18.10
N PRO A 178 9.38 -5.55 19.42
CA PRO A 178 9.20 -6.90 19.95
C PRO A 178 7.89 -7.54 19.49
N VAL A 179 6.84 -6.71 19.30
CA VAL A 179 5.50 -7.14 18.87
C VAL A 179 5.57 -7.82 17.49
N ASN A 180 6.34 -7.27 16.55
CA ASN A 180 6.45 -7.82 15.20
C ASN A 180 7.71 -8.64 14.96
N SER A 181 8.45 -9.02 16.01
CA SER A 181 9.75 -9.68 15.88
C SER A 181 9.74 -10.93 15.00
N ARG A 182 8.68 -11.75 15.06
CA ARG A 182 8.48 -12.91 14.18
C ARG A 182 8.21 -12.51 12.73
N GLY A 183 7.43 -11.45 12.52
CA GLY A 183 7.17 -10.91 11.18
C GLY A 183 8.45 -10.41 10.52
N TRP A 184 9.28 -9.67 11.26
CA TRP A 184 10.60 -9.23 10.80
C TRP A 184 11.53 -10.39 10.45
N PHE A 185 11.51 -11.49 11.21
CA PHE A 185 12.27 -12.69 10.90
C PHE A 185 11.84 -13.29 9.56
N TRP A 186 10.56 -13.64 9.41
CA TRP A 186 10.07 -14.33 8.21
C TRP A 186 10.15 -13.46 6.96
N GLN A 187 9.81 -12.18 7.08
CA GLN A 187 9.92 -11.25 5.95
C GLN A 187 11.37 -11.10 5.50
N THR A 188 12.32 -11.03 6.43
CA THR A 188 13.76 -10.94 6.10
C THR A 188 14.33 -12.26 5.63
N PHE A 189 13.84 -13.39 6.11
CA PHE A 189 14.23 -14.69 5.58
C PHE A 189 13.89 -14.83 4.09
N VAL A 190 12.70 -14.37 3.70
CA VAL A 190 12.26 -14.43 2.29
C VAL A 190 12.91 -13.34 1.45
N LEU A 191 13.00 -12.10 1.95
CA LEU A 191 13.35 -10.93 1.15
C LEU A 191 14.76 -10.39 1.39
N GLY A 192 15.50 -10.99 2.33
CA GLY A 192 16.83 -10.57 2.73
C GLY A 192 16.90 -9.06 3.06
N PHE A 193 17.95 -8.42 2.55
CA PHE A 193 18.23 -7.00 2.74
C PHE A 193 17.06 -6.07 2.39
N PHE A 194 16.21 -6.43 1.42
CA PHE A 194 15.06 -5.61 1.04
C PHE A 194 14.09 -5.41 2.22
N SER A 195 13.91 -6.41 3.07
CA SER A 195 13.16 -6.29 4.33
C SER A 195 13.99 -5.62 5.41
N LEU A 196 15.24 -6.04 5.59
CA LEU A 196 16.11 -5.60 6.69
C LEU A 196 16.29 -4.08 6.72
N LYS A 197 16.38 -3.41 5.56
CA LYS A 197 16.52 -1.94 5.48
C LYS A 197 15.39 -1.19 6.21
N PHE A 198 14.18 -1.72 6.23
CA PHE A 198 13.04 -1.09 6.93
C PHE A 198 13.19 -1.21 8.45
N LEU A 199 13.63 -2.38 8.94
CA LEU A 199 13.92 -2.57 10.35
C LEU A 199 15.10 -1.69 10.81
N LEU A 200 16.16 -1.60 10.00
CA LEU A 200 17.30 -0.71 10.28
C LEU A 200 16.86 0.76 10.32
N LYS A 201 15.96 1.19 9.43
CA LYS A 201 15.37 2.53 9.47
C LYS A 201 14.55 2.75 10.73
N ARG A 202 13.81 1.73 11.20
CA ARG A 202 13.04 1.78 12.45
C ARG A 202 13.96 1.85 13.68
N ALA A 203 15.10 1.17 13.66
CA ALA A 203 16.09 1.17 14.74
C ALA A 203 16.87 2.48 14.89
N LYS A 204 16.88 3.34 13.86
CA LYS A 204 17.53 4.67 13.90
C LYS A 204 16.64 5.77 14.49
N LYS A 205 15.36 5.49 14.72
CA LYS A 205 14.41 6.41 15.35
C LYS A 205 14.41 6.20 16.85
#